data_AF-A0A7Y3K9Y9-F1
#
_entry.id   AF-A0A7Y3K9Y9-F1
#
_cell.length_a   1.000
_cell.length_b   1.000
_cell.length_c   1.000
_cell.angle_alpha   90.00
_cell.angle_beta   90.00
_cell.angle_gamma   90.00
#
_symmetry.space_group_name_H-M   'P 1'
#
loop_
_entity.id
_entity.type
_entity.pdbx_description
1 polymer ?
#
loop_
_entity_poly.entity_id
_entity_poly.type
_entity_poly.pdbx_seq_one_letter_code
_entity_poly.pdbx_strand_id
1 'polypeptide(L)'
;MGRVDVSFSLPDLMAGFDERMGKLALFDPLFELARQKRTDQQGNAMPMMELGLLTLLFFFEQKLMRSHKTSVKDLSEYLSTSLSDIYDLEAEEWENIGRRIIQVFRPSSGKKREFPFYHFEKKQEVILYSSILKTDSYDIATNTQYYALDEDGLALIFATKEFYVEFQLSIHQLLLRKQLEKGEFHLALRQIDEMRIDVESLQERIVTVEHEIKRSIVSEDTLRRYQALIEDIIHRLERENDEFNELRKFVRETQDHYYAEREHQTDQRPYALIFKIALALENVHNAHSELLFQCTELQNTALRAARESLYYSGLNAFNFDQDIVSYLVSTPLPTEALRAVVAPFLPLEQVQTWSLLTVFAKQPLMNREEGERNVTSPMEIMGEKASESDFLALRVIHFTSILEALSGIFITIRSKRPY
;
A
#
# COMPACT_ATOMS: atom_id res chain seq x y z
N MET A 1 -28.49 -39.10 -15.02
CA MET A 1 -27.48 -38.11 -15.49
C MET A 1 -28.22 -37.05 -16.27
N GLY A 2 -28.61 -35.95 -15.60
CA GLY A 2 -29.24 -34.82 -16.26
C GLY A 2 -28.20 -34.13 -17.14
N ARG A 3 -28.44 -34.07 -18.45
CA ARG A 3 -27.70 -33.16 -19.33
C ARG A 3 -28.08 -31.76 -18.89
N VAL A 4 -27.09 -31.00 -18.43
CA VAL A 4 -27.23 -29.57 -18.28
C VAL A 4 -27.34 -29.03 -19.70
N ASP A 5 -28.55 -28.67 -20.14
CA ASP A 5 -28.77 -27.92 -21.37
C ASP A 5 -28.25 -26.50 -21.14
N VAL A 6 -26.95 -26.35 -21.32
CA VAL A 6 -26.29 -25.06 -21.32
C VAL A 6 -26.39 -24.53 -22.75
N SER A 7 -27.42 -23.75 -23.05
CA SER A 7 -27.53 -23.01 -24.31
C SER A 7 -26.63 -21.77 -24.27
N PHE A 8 -25.31 -21.95 -24.18
CA PHE A 8 -24.37 -20.87 -24.48
C PHE A 8 -24.25 -20.75 -25.99
N SER A 9 -24.38 -19.53 -26.51
CA SER A 9 -24.06 -19.28 -27.90
C SER A 9 -22.54 -19.40 -28.07
N LEU A 10 -22.09 -20.25 -29.00
CA LEU A 10 -20.67 -20.41 -29.31
C LEU A 10 -19.97 -19.05 -29.61
N PRO A 11 -20.62 -18.09 -30.31
CA PRO A 11 -20.04 -16.77 -30.54
C PRO A 11 -19.77 -15.97 -29.26
N ASP A 12 -20.65 -16.06 -28.25
CA ASP A 12 -20.45 -15.34 -26.98
C ASP A 12 -19.31 -15.92 -26.15
N LEU A 13 -19.11 -17.25 -26.21
CA LEU A 13 -17.97 -17.92 -25.55
C LEU A 13 -16.62 -17.53 -26.20
N MET A 14 -16.63 -17.28 -27.51
CA MET A 14 -15.43 -17.03 -28.31
C MET A 14 -15.09 -15.54 -28.42
N ALA A 15 -15.99 -14.66 -27.96
CA ALA A 15 -15.77 -13.23 -27.90
C ALA A 15 -14.51 -12.90 -27.07
N GLY A 16 -13.56 -12.20 -27.69
CA GLY A 16 -12.29 -11.81 -27.06
C GLY A 16 -11.28 -12.95 -26.89
N PHE A 17 -11.50 -14.12 -27.51
CA PHE A 17 -10.53 -15.23 -27.47
C PHE A 17 -9.17 -14.81 -28.04
N ASP A 18 -9.16 -14.11 -29.19
CA ASP A 18 -7.94 -13.59 -29.82
C ASP A 18 -7.18 -12.62 -28.90
N GLU A 19 -7.89 -11.74 -28.22
CA GLU A 19 -7.31 -10.78 -27.28
C GLU A 19 -6.68 -11.48 -26.06
N ARG A 20 -7.34 -12.52 -25.54
CA ARG A 20 -6.81 -13.34 -24.45
C ARG A 20 -5.59 -14.14 -24.88
N MET A 21 -5.60 -14.71 -26.08
CA MET A 21 -4.42 -15.36 -26.65
C MET A 21 -3.28 -14.36 -26.86
N GLY A 22 -3.58 -13.11 -27.21
CA GLY A 22 -2.61 -12.01 -27.24
C GLY A 22 -1.98 -11.72 -25.88
N LYS A 23 -2.78 -11.67 -24.81
CA LYS A 23 -2.25 -11.51 -23.43
C LYS A 23 -1.36 -12.70 -23.03
N LEU A 24 -1.75 -13.92 -23.35
CA LEU A 24 -0.94 -15.12 -23.06
C LEU A 24 0.38 -15.13 -23.84
N ALA A 25 0.37 -14.66 -25.10
CA ALA A 25 1.56 -14.57 -25.93
C ALA A 25 2.66 -13.67 -25.33
N LEU A 26 2.28 -12.70 -24.47
CA LEU A 26 3.25 -11.84 -23.78
C LEU A 26 4.13 -12.61 -22.79
N PHE A 27 3.63 -13.71 -22.22
CA PHE A 27 4.35 -14.50 -21.23
C PHE A 27 5.29 -15.54 -21.86
N ASP A 28 5.12 -15.87 -23.15
CA ASP A 28 5.94 -16.88 -23.83
C ASP A 28 7.46 -16.66 -23.68
N PRO A 29 8.00 -15.44 -23.79
CA PRO A 29 9.44 -15.21 -23.63
C PRO A 29 9.96 -15.52 -22.22
N LEU A 30 9.13 -15.30 -21.19
CA LEU A 30 9.47 -15.67 -19.82
C LEU A 30 9.50 -17.19 -19.65
N PHE A 31 8.54 -17.91 -20.24
CA PHE A 31 8.58 -19.38 -20.25
C PHE A 31 9.74 -19.93 -21.08
N GLU A 32 10.17 -19.24 -22.15
CA GLU A 32 11.38 -19.58 -22.87
C GLU A 32 12.63 -19.46 -21.99
N LEU A 33 12.72 -18.41 -21.17
CA LEU A 33 13.79 -18.27 -20.18
C LEU A 33 13.72 -19.35 -19.11
N ALA A 34 12.52 -19.70 -18.61
CA ALA A 34 12.33 -20.77 -17.63
C ALA A 34 12.87 -22.13 -18.10
N ARG A 35 12.79 -22.41 -19.41
CA ARG A 35 13.31 -23.65 -20.01
C ARG A 35 14.84 -23.68 -20.11
N GLN A 36 15.52 -22.55 -19.95
CA GLN A 36 16.98 -22.46 -20.05
C GLN A 36 17.62 -22.85 -18.72
N LYS A 37 18.35 -23.97 -18.72
CA LYS A 37 19.14 -24.41 -17.56
C LYS A 37 20.50 -23.70 -17.59
N ARG A 38 20.75 -22.87 -16.58
CA ARG A 38 22.03 -22.18 -16.33
C ARG A 38 22.42 -22.41 -14.88
N THR A 39 23.71 -22.52 -14.63
CA THR A 39 24.28 -22.63 -13.28
C THR A 39 25.34 -21.56 -13.09
N ASP A 40 25.56 -21.16 -11.83
CA ASP A 40 26.71 -20.33 -11.46
C ASP A 40 28.01 -21.17 -11.38
N GLN A 41 29.12 -20.52 -10.99
CA GLN A 41 30.42 -21.19 -10.84
C GLN A 41 30.44 -22.25 -9.72
N GLN A 42 29.52 -22.13 -8.75
CA GLN A 42 29.37 -23.04 -7.61
C GLN A 42 28.39 -24.19 -7.89
N GLY A 43 27.76 -24.20 -9.07
CA GLY A 43 26.80 -25.22 -9.51
C GLY A 43 25.35 -24.98 -9.07
N ASN A 44 25.04 -23.82 -8.49
CA ASN A 44 23.67 -23.44 -8.14
C ASN A 44 22.88 -23.13 -9.40
N ALA A 45 21.65 -23.63 -9.48
CA ALA A 45 20.76 -23.36 -10.61
C ALA A 45 20.28 -21.90 -10.58
N MET A 46 20.43 -21.21 -11.71
CA MET A 46 19.96 -19.84 -11.84
C MET A 46 18.51 -19.75 -12.33
N PRO A 47 17.64 -19.00 -11.63
CA PRO A 47 16.25 -18.81 -12.00
C PRO A 47 16.12 -17.80 -13.15
N MET A 48 16.31 -18.27 -14.39
CA MET A 48 16.37 -17.41 -15.59
C MET A 48 15.05 -16.67 -15.90
N MET A 49 13.90 -17.23 -15.54
CA MET A 49 12.60 -16.59 -15.74
C MET A 49 12.45 -15.37 -14.84
N GLU A 50 12.82 -15.53 -13.58
CA GLU A 50 12.81 -14.52 -12.52
C GLU A 50 13.80 -13.41 -12.84
N LEU A 51 14.99 -13.74 -13.33
CA LEU A 51 15.96 -12.76 -13.87
C LEU A 51 15.39 -12.01 -15.08
N GLY A 52 14.61 -12.69 -15.92
CA GLY A 52 13.88 -12.09 -17.03
C GLY A 52 12.87 -11.04 -16.56
N LEU A 53 12.04 -11.39 -15.56
CA LEU A 53 11.08 -10.46 -14.98
C LEU A 53 11.78 -9.28 -14.28
N LEU A 54 12.84 -9.54 -13.52
CA LEU A 54 13.67 -8.51 -12.87
C LEU A 54 14.25 -7.53 -13.90
N THR A 55 14.70 -8.05 -15.05
CA THR A 55 15.18 -7.22 -16.16
C THR A 55 14.08 -6.29 -16.68
N LEU A 56 12.85 -6.78 -16.83
CA LEU A 56 11.72 -5.95 -17.27
C LEU A 56 11.40 -4.83 -16.26
N LEU A 57 11.44 -5.15 -14.96
CA LEU A 57 11.26 -4.15 -13.89
C LEU A 57 12.34 -3.09 -13.92
N PHE A 58 13.60 -3.47 -14.16
CA PHE A 58 14.70 -2.53 -14.35
C PHE A 58 14.44 -1.58 -15.52
N PHE A 59 14.07 -2.09 -16.70
CA PHE A 59 13.74 -1.24 -17.86
C PHE A 59 12.52 -0.33 -17.60
N PHE A 60 11.55 -0.78 -16.81
CA PHE A 60 10.41 0.03 -16.39
C PHE A 60 10.83 1.18 -15.49
N GLU A 61 11.66 0.94 -14.47
CA GLU A 61 12.20 1.99 -13.60
C GLU A 61 13.04 3.00 -14.38
N GLN A 62 13.88 2.55 -15.30
CA GLN A 62 14.65 3.45 -16.15
C GLN A 62 13.74 4.36 -17.01
N LYS A 63 12.62 3.82 -17.48
CA LYS A 63 11.60 4.59 -18.22
C LYS A 63 10.89 5.60 -17.32
N LEU A 64 10.57 5.26 -16.07
CA LEU A 64 10.00 6.19 -15.07
C LEU A 64 10.96 7.35 -14.76
N MET A 65 12.25 7.03 -14.59
CA MET A 65 13.32 8.00 -14.33
C MET A 65 13.71 8.83 -15.57
N ARG A 66 13.03 8.62 -16.71
CA ARG A 66 13.32 9.27 -18.01
C ARG A 66 14.76 9.09 -18.47
N SER A 67 15.35 7.94 -18.13
CA SER A 67 16.66 7.53 -18.63
C SER A 67 16.49 6.93 -20.03
N HIS A 68 17.09 7.58 -21.03
CA HIS A 68 17.01 7.17 -22.44
C HIS A 68 18.21 6.33 -22.91
N LYS A 69 19.05 5.88 -21.97
CA LYS A 69 20.32 5.21 -22.27
C LYS A 69 20.49 3.98 -21.38
N THR A 70 19.72 2.94 -21.66
CA THR A 70 19.87 1.64 -20.98
C THR A 70 20.45 0.61 -21.94
N SER A 71 21.70 0.23 -21.69
CA SER A 71 22.46 -0.74 -22.48
C SER A 71 22.53 -2.10 -21.79
N VAL A 72 23.11 -3.09 -22.48
CA VAL A 72 23.40 -4.40 -21.89
C VAL A 72 24.35 -4.28 -20.69
N LYS A 73 25.29 -3.32 -20.74
CA LYS A 73 26.28 -3.11 -19.67
C LYS A 73 25.62 -2.59 -18.40
N ASP A 74 24.71 -1.63 -18.55
CA ASP A 74 23.97 -1.07 -17.42
C ASP A 74 23.09 -2.14 -16.75
N LEU A 75 22.47 -3.02 -17.56
CA LEU A 75 21.73 -4.17 -17.05
C LEU A 75 22.65 -5.16 -16.31
N SER A 76 23.81 -5.49 -16.88
CA SER A 76 24.74 -6.43 -16.23
C SER A 76 25.30 -5.88 -14.93
N GLU A 77 25.60 -4.59 -14.85
CA GLU A 77 26.06 -3.92 -13.63
C GLU A 77 24.96 -3.89 -12.57
N TYR A 78 23.71 -3.64 -12.98
CA TYR A 78 22.56 -3.72 -12.07
C TYR A 78 22.38 -5.13 -11.51
N LEU A 79 22.40 -6.16 -12.37
CA LEU A 79 22.26 -7.55 -11.95
C LEU A 79 23.42 -7.98 -11.05
N SER A 80 24.66 -7.64 -11.40
CA SER A 80 25.83 -7.97 -10.59
C SER A 80 25.77 -7.31 -9.21
N THR A 81 25.39 -6.03 -9.15
CA THR A 81 25.28 -5.30 -7.88
C THR A 81 24.14 -5.82 -7.00
N SER A 82 23.02 -6.21 -7.62
CA SER A 82 21.83 -6.65 -6.88
C SER A 82 21.91 -8.10 -6.40
N LEU A 83 22.75 -8.92 -7.05
CA LEU A 83 22.77 -10.38 -6.86
C LEU A 83 24.17 -10.94 -6.52
N SER A 84 25.19 -10.09 -6.35
CA SER A 84 26.55 -10.52 -5.97
C SER A 84 26.60 -11.32 -4.67
N ASP A 85 25.65 -11.06 -3.76
CA ASP A 85 25.59 -11.76 -2.47
C ASP A 85 24.99 -13.17 -2.59
N ILE A 86 24.36 -13.48 -3.73
CA ILE A 86 23.60 -14.72 -3.96
C ILE A 86 24.30 -15.62 -4.96
N TYR A 87 24.84 -15.06 -6.05
CA TYR A 87 25.49 -15.81 -7.12
C TYR A 87 26.92 -15.35 -7.36
N ASP A 88 27.81 -16.33 -7.50
CA ASP A 88 29.22 -16.13 -7.77
C ASP A 88 29.47 -16.25 -9.29
N LEU A 89 29.62 -15.11 -9.95
CA LEU A 89 29.75 -14.97 -11.40
C LEU A 89 30.72 -13.84 -11.75
N GLU A 90 31.50 -14.05 -12.81
CA GLU A 90 32.36 -13.00 -13.35
C GLU A 90 31.56 -11.94 -14.12
N ALA A 91 32.14 -10.75 -14.27
CA ALA A 91 31.50 -9.64 -14.99
C ALA A 91 31.10 -10.01 -16.44
N GLU A 92 31.91 -10.83 -17.12
CA GLU A 92 31.61 -11.32 -18.46
C GLU A 92 30.40 -12.27 -18.47
N GLU A 93 30.21 -13.07 -17.42
CA GLU A 93 29.06 -13.96 -17.29
C GLU A 93 27.76 -13.18 -17.08
N TRP A 94 27.80 -12.12 -16.26
CA TRP A 94 26.68 -11.19 -16.11
C TRP A 94 26.31 -10.49 -17.42
N GLU A 95 27.30 -10.04 -18.20
CA GLU A 95 27.04 -9.45 -19.52
C GLU A 95 26.41 -10.46 -20.48
N ASN A 96 26.88 -11.71 -20.46
CA ASN A 96 26.31 -12.79 -21.26
C ASN A 96 24.85 -13.10 -20.87
N ILE A 97 24.53 -13.09 -19.57
CA ILE A 97 23.16 -13.27 -19.07
C ILE A 97 22.27 -12.12 -19.54
N GLY A 98 22.69 -10.87 -19.31
CA GLY A 98 21.94 -9.69 -19.74
C GLY A 98 21.68 -9.67 -21.24
N ARG A 99 22.71 -10.00 -22.04
CA ARG A 99 22.60 -10.12 -23.50
C ARG A 99 21.61 -11.22 -23.90
N ARG A 100 21.66 -12.37 -23.23
CA ARG A 100 20.76 -13.49 -23.50
C ARG A 100 19.30 -13.14 -23.21
N ILE A 101 19.03 -12.50 -22.07
CA ILE A 101 17.68 -12.07 -21.69
C ILE A 101 17.13 -11.06 -22.72
N ILE A 102 17.94 -10.05 -23.08
CA ILE A 102 17.55 -9.05 -24.09
C ILE A 102 17.28 -9.72 -25.45
N GLN A 103 18.08 -10.71 -25.86
CA GLN A 103 17.85 -11.44 -27.11
C GLN A 103 16.54 -12.25 -27.10
N VAL A 104 16.14 -12.79 -25.95
CA VAL A 104 14.86 -13.51 -25.84
C VAL A 104 13.69 -12.54 -25.94
N PHE A 105 13.76 -11.38 -25.28
CA PHE A 105 12.71 -10.35 -25.37
C PHE A 105 12.69 -9.61 -26.71
N ARG A 106 13.84 -9.52 -27.40
CA ARG A 106 13.99 -8.91 -28.71
C ARG A 106 14.97 -9.73 -29.56
N PRO A 107 14.46 -10.60 -30.44
CA PRO A 107 15.29 -11.38 -31.36
C PRO A 107 16.22 -10.49 -32.19
N SER A 108 17.46 -10.95 -32.39
CA SER A 108 18.49 -10.23 -33.15
C SER A 108 18.17 -10.02 -34.63
N SER A 109 17.15 -10.71 -35.16
CA SER A 109 16.64 -10.53 -36.53
C SER A 109 15.89 -9.21 -36.73
N GLY A 110 15.53 -8.51 -35.65
CA GLY A 110 14.72 -7.29 -35.70
C GLY A 110 13.24 -7.53 -36.05
N LYS A 111 12.83 -8.79 -36.24
CA LYS A 111 11.42 -9.15 -36.41
C LYS A 111 10.72 -9.24 -35.06
N LYS A 112 9.45 -8.85 -35.00
CA LYS A 112 8.58 -9.09 -33.85
C LYS A 112 8.49 -10.59 -33.58
N ARG A 113 8.32 -10.98 -32.32
CA ARG A 113 8.20 -12.38 -31.94
C ARG A 113 6.89 -12.94 -32.47
N GLU A 114 6.95 -14.14 -33.04
CA GLU A 114 5.80 -14.84 -33.57
C GLU A 114 5.24 -15.81 -32.52
N PHE A 115 3.95 -15.72 -32.27
CA PHE A 115 3.22 -16.64 -31.40
C PHE A 115 2.07 -17.26 -32.21
N PRO A 116 2.28 -18.45 -32.81
CA PRO A 116 1.23 -19.15 -33.54
C PRO A 116 0.22 -19.76 -32.56
N PHE A 117 -1.06 -19.59 -32.83
CA PHE A 117 -2.14 -20.24 -32.09
C PHE A 117 -3.28 -20.64 -33.02
N TYR A 118 -4.09 -21.62 -32.59
CA TYR A 118 -5.24 -22.07 -33.36
C TYR A 118 -6.46 -21.20 -33.06
N HIS A 119 -6.97 -20.49 -34.07
CA HIS A 119 -8.18 -19.69 -33.94
C HIS A 119 -9.40 -20.53 -34.27
N PHE A 120 -10.21 -20.83 -33.24
CA PHE A 120 -11.32 -21.76 -33.36
C PHE A 120 -12.47 -21.28 -34.27
N GLU A 121 -12.80 -19.97 -34.32
CA GLU A 121 -13.84 -19.46 -35.25
C GLU A 121 -13.39 -19.53 -36.72
N LYS A 122 -12.16 -19.09 -37.00
CA LYS A 122 -11.56 -19.07 -38.34
C LYS A 122 -11.06 -20.45 -38.79
N LYS A 123 -10.99 -21.42 -37.86
CA LYS A 123 -10.51 -22.80 -38.05
C LYS A 123 -9.12 -22.88 -38.69
N GLN A 124 -8.27 -21.91 -38.38
CA GLN A 124 -6.93 -21.77 -38.96
C GLN A 124 -5.94 -21.34 -37.90
N GLU A 125 -4.66 -21.59 -38.15
CA GLU A 125 -3.59 -21.01 -37.35
C GLU A 125 -3.44 -19.52 -37.66
N VAL A 126 -3.33 -18.73 -36.61
CA VAL A 126 -3.10 -17.29 -36.66
C VAL A 126 -1.80 -17.01 -35.91
N ILE A 127 -0.99 -16.11 -36.43
CA ILE A 127 0.28 -15.71 -35.81
C ILE A 127 0.09 -14.33 -35.19
N LEU A 128 0.36 -14.22 -33.90
CA LEU A 128 0.46 -12.93 -33.20
C LEU A 128 1.89 -12.46 -33.19
N TYR A 129 2.06 -11.14 -33.23
CA TYR A 129 3.36 -10.49 -33.21
C TYR A 129 3.49 -9.65 -31.95
N SER A 130 4.46 -9.97 -31.09
CA SER A 130 4.74 -9.21 -29.87
C SER A 130 6.15 -8.61 -29.85
N SER A 131 6.29 -7.47 -29.19
CA SER A 131 7.53 -6.72 -29.04
C SER A 131 7.68 -6.24 -27.60
N ILE A 132 8.50 -6.93 -26.79
CA ILE A 132 8.67 -6.58 -25.37
C ILE A 132 9.66 -5.42 -25.20
N LEU A 133 10.79 -5.47 -25.92
CA LEU A 133 11.81 -4.42 -25.94
C LEU A 133 11.98 -3.88 -27.36
N LYS A 134 12.24 -2.57 -27.46
CA LYS A 134 12.58 -1.88 -28.70
C LYS A 134 13.94 -1.23 -28.64
N THR A 135 14.48 -0.91 -29.81
CA THR A 135 15.68 -0.07 -29.95
C THR A 135 15.31 1.38 -29.65
N ASP A 136 16.09 2.05 -28.80
CA ASP A 136 15.92 3.48 -28.50
C ASP A 136 16.93 4.31 -29.30
N SER A 137 18.20 4.25 -28.92
CA SER A 137 19.30 4.96 -29.59
C SER A 137 20.52 4.06 -29.82
N TYR A 138 21.41 4.47 -30.71
CA TYR A 138 22.67 3.79 -31.00
C TYR A 138 23.81 4.79 -30.94
N ASP A 139 24.85 4.48 -30.16
CA ASP A 139 26.05 5.29 -30.07
C ASP A 139 27.18 4.67 -30.90
N ILE A 140 27.53 5.37 -31.99
CA ILE A 140 28.55 4.96 -32.95
C ILE A 140 29.95 4.99 -32.30
N ALA A 141 30.21 5.91 -31.37
CA ALA A 141 31.54 6.09 -30.78
C ALA A 141 31.90 4.94 -29.82
N THR A 142 30.90 4.42 -29.11
CA THR A 142 31.06 3.34 -28.13
C THR A 142 30.56 2.00 -28.65
N ASN A 143 30.07 1.94 -29.90
CA ASN A 143 29.44 0.76 -30.51
C ASN A 143 28.36 0.13 -29.60
N THR A 144 27.60 0.99 -28.90
CA THR A 144 26.66 0.58 -27.86
C THR A 144 25.22 0.79 -28.31
N GLN A 145 24.43 -0.29 -28.21
CA GLN A 145 23.02 -0.29 -28.51
C GLN A 145 22.21 -0.09 -27.22
N TYR A 146 21.30 0.88 -27.24
CA TYR A 146 20.37 1.13 -26.14
C TYR A 146 18.98 0.54 -26.45
N TYR A 147 18.33 0.07 -25.40
CA TYR A 147 17.02 -0.58 -25.45
C TYR A 147 16.05 0.14 -24.52
N ALA A 148 14.76 0.08 -24.88
CA ALA A 148 13.68 0.61 -24.06
C ALA A 148 12.50 -0.36 -24.06
N LEU A 149 11.69 -0.27 -23.00
CA LEU A 149 10.47 -1.05 -22.87
C LEU A 149 9.41 -0.56 -23.88
N ASP A 150 8.90 -1.50 -24.67
CA ASP A 150 7.85 -1.25 -25.66
C ASP A 150 6.45 -1.45 -25.05
N GLU A 151 5.39 -1.22 -25.84
CA GLU A 151 4.00 -1.27 -25.35
C GLU A 151 3.60 -2.65 -24.81
N ASP A 152 3.96 -3.73 -25.52
CA ASP A 152 3.64 -5.09 -25.08
C ASP A 152 4.44 -5.48 -23.82
N GLY A 153 5.66 -4.96 -23.68
CA GLY A 153 6.48 -5.13 -22.48
C GLY A 153 5.89 -4.41 -21.27
N LEU A 154 5.34 -3.20 -21.47
CA LEU A 154 4.56 -2.52 -20.44
C LEU A 154 3.30 -3.31 -20.07
N ALA A 155 2.57 -3.82 -21.05
CA ALA A 155 1.37 -4.62 -20.80
C ALA A 155 1.68 -5.89 -20.00
N LEU A 156 2.81 -6.55 -20.26
CA LEU A 156 3.29 -7.70 -19.48
C LEU A 156 3.62 -7.32 -18.03
N ILE A 157 4.30 -6.20 -17.80
CA ILE A 157 4.60 -5.72 -16.45
C ILE A 157 3.30 -5.36 -15.71
N PHE A 158 2.35 -4.70 -16.37
CA PHE A 158 1.06 -4.38 -15.75
C PHE A 158 0.20 -5.62 -15.49
N ALA A 159 0.31 -6.66 -16.31
CA ALA A 159 -0.35 -7.93 -16.06
C ALA A 159 0.27 -8.71 -14.87
N THR A 160 1.54 -8.44 -14.53
CA THR A 160 2.27 -9.11 -13.44
C THR A 160 2.34 -8.30 -12.16
N LYS A 161 2.23 -6.97 -12.25
CA LYS A 161 2.13 -6.08 -11.09
C LYS A 161 0.67 -5.98 -10.62
N GLU A 162 0.48 -5.84 -9.31
CA GLU A 162 -0.81 -5.51 -8.67
C GLU A 162 -1.44 -4.21 -9.22
N PHE A 163 -0.78 -3.49 -10.13
CA PHE A 163 -1.33 -2.36 -10.89
C PHE A 163 -2.67 -2.68 -11.57
N TYR A 164 -2.89 -3.92 -12.04
CA TYR A 164 -4.18 -4.30 -12.62
C TYR A 164 -5.30 -4.32 -11.57
N VAL A 165 -4.94 -4.60 -10.32
CA VAL A 165 -5.85 -4.62 -9.18
C VAL A 165 -6.03 -3.17 -8.68
N GLU A 166 -4.95 -2.42 -8.44
CA GLU A 166 -5.01 -1.04 -7.92
C GLU A 166 -5.73 -0.02 -8.83
N PHE A 167 -5.71 -0.20 -10.15
CA PHE A 167 -6.29 0.75 -11.13
C PHE A 167 -7.42 0.14 -11.96
N GLN A 168 -7.94 -1.01 -11.54
CA GLN A 168 -9.02 -1.72 -12.22
C GLN A 168 -10.20 -0.77 -12.47
N LEU A 169 -10.68 -0.11 -11.40
CA LEU A 169 -11.80 0.82 -11.49
C LEU A 169 -11.50 2.04 -12.36
N SER A 170 -10.30 2.63 -12.24
CA SER A 170 -9.90 3.77 -13.06
C SER A 170 -9.87 3.42 -14.57
N ILE A 171 -9.50 2.18 -14.91
CA ILE A 171 -9.55 1.66 -16.29
C ILE A 171 -11.01 1.46 -16.74
N HIS A 172 -11.85 0.84 -15.91
CA HIS A 172 -13.28 0.68 -16.19
C HIS A 172 -13.96 2.04 -16.42
N GLN A 173 -13.63 3.05 -15.61
CA GLN A 173 -14.15 4.41 -15.75
C GLN A 173 -13.77 5.04 -17.09
N LEU A 174 -12.48 4.95 -17.48
CA LEU A 174 -11.99 5.51 -18.74
C LEU A 174 -12.65 4.82 -19.95
N LEU A 175 -12.77 3.50 -19.91
CA LEU A 175 -13.37 2.71 -20.99
C LEU A 175 -14.87 2.99 -21.10
N LEU A 176 -15.58 3.06 -19.97
CA LEU A 176 -17.00 3.41 -19.93
C LEU A 176 -17.25 4.81 -20.49
N ARG A 177 -16.44 5.80 -20.10
CA ARG A 177 -16.52 7.17 -20.64
C ARG A 177 -16.36 7.17 -22.16
N LYS A 178 -15.32 6.51 -22.66
CA LYS A 178 -15.04 6.44 -24.11
C LYS A 178 -16.13 5.72 -24.91
N GLN A 179 -16.74 4.68 -24.35
CA GLN A 179 -17.83 3.94 -24.99
C GLN A 179 -19.12 4.79 -25.03
N LEU A 180 -19.42 5.53 -23.96
CA LEU A 180 -20.56 6.44 -23.90
C LEU A 180 -20.42 7.63 -24.85
N GLU A 181 -19.23 8.23 -24.94
CA GLU A 181 -18.92 9.30 -25.90
C GLU A 181 -19.14 8.87 -27.36
N LYS A 182 -18.85 7.61 -27.68
CA LYS A 182 -19.05 7.02 -29.01
C LYS A 182 -20.49 6.53 -29.28
N GLY A 183 -21.36 6.54 -28.27
CA GLY A 183 -22.71 5.95 -28.36
C GLY A 183 -22.72 4.42 -28.37
N GLU A 184 -21.64 3.75 -27.97
CA GLU A 184 -21.50 2.29 -27.91
C GLU A 184 -22.13 1.70 -26.63
N PHE A 185 -23.42 1.94 -26.41
CA PHE A 185 -24.10 1.63 -25.13
C PHE A 185 -24.09 0.15 -24.74
N HIS A 186 -24.09 -0.77 -25.70
CA HIS A 186 -24.01 -2.20 -25.41
C HIS A 186 -22.64 -2.61 -24.85
N LEU A 187 -21.56 -1.99 -25.32
CA LEU A 187 -20.22 -2.22 -24.78
C LEU A 187 -20.08 -1.58 -23.39
N ALA A 188 -20.66 -0.39 -23.21
CA ALA A 188 -20.74 0.28 -21.91
C ALA A 188 -21.46 -0.58 -20.85
N LEU A 189 -22.57 -1.23 -21.22
CA LEU A 189 -23.27 -2.12 -20.29
C LEU A 189 -22.42 -3.34 -19.91
N ARG A 190 -21.72 -3.95 -20.88
CA ARG A 190 -20.79 -5.06 -20.61
C ARG A 190 -19.68 -4.62 -19.67
N GLN A 191 -19.15 -3.41 -19.84
CA GLN A 191 -18.11 -2.86 -18.96
C GLN A 191 -18.58 -2.78 -17.50
N ILE A 192 -19.85 -2.41 -17.27
CA ILE A 192 -20.43 -2.37 -15.93
C ILE A 192 -20.65 -3.78 -15.38
N ASP A 193 -21.06 -4.74 -16.23
CA ASP A 193 -21.15 -6.14 -15.80
C ASP A 193 -19.79 -6.72 -15.39
N GLU A 194 -18.70 -6.34 -16.06
CA GLU A 194 -17.35 -6.71 -15.64
C GLU A 194 -16.99 -6.09 -14.28
N MET A 195 -17.31 -4.80 -14.07
CA MET A 195 -17.13 -4.17 -12.75
C MET A 195 -17.92 -4.88 -11.65
N ARG A 196 -19.12 -5.39 -11.95
CA ARG A 196 -19.91 -6.16 -10.97
C ARG A 196 -19.17 -7.43 -10.55
N ILE A 197 -18.63 -8.18 -11.51
CA ILE A 197 -17.90 -9.42 -11.26
C ILE A 197 -16.64 -9.14 -10.41
N ASP A 198 -15.96 -8.03 -10.65
CA ASP A 198 -14.78 -7.64 -9.88
C ASP A 198 -15.15 -7.32 -8.41
N VAL A 199 -16.28 -6.64 -8.18
CA VAL A 199 -16.81 -6.37 -6.82
C VAL A 199 -17.21 -7.68 -6.12
N GLU A 200 -17.89 -8.59 -6.82
CA GLU A 200 -18.27 -9.90 -6.29
C GLU A 200 -17.04 -10.74 -5.89
N SER A 201 -16.00 -10.74 -6.73
CA SER A 201 -14.72 -11.40 -6.45
C SER A 201 -14.01 -10.81 -5.23
N LEU A 202 -14.03 -9.48 -5.09
CA LEU A 202 -13.46 -8.81 -3.91
C LEU A 202 -14.23 -9.21 -2.64
N GLN A 203 -15.56 -9.31 -2.72
CA GLN A 203 -16.41 -9.76 -1.62
C GLN A 203 -16.07 -11.19 -1.17
N GLU A 204 -15.94 -12.13 -2.10
CA GLU A 204 -15.53 -13.51 -1.78
C GLU A 204 -14.15 -13.56 -1.10
N ARG A 205 -13.23 -12.72 -1.54
CA ARG A 205 -11.89 -12.60 -0.94
C ARG A 205 -11.97 -12.06 0.49
N ILE A 206 -12.79 -11.05 0.75
CA ILE A 206 -12.97 -10.47 2.10
C ILE A 206 -13.57 -11.49 3.06
N VAL A 207 -14.56 -12.27 2.63
CA VAL A 207 -15.12 -13.37 3.43
C VAL A 207 -14.06 -14.44 3.76
N THR A 208 -13.20 -14.74 2.80
CA THR A 208 -12.08 -15.69 3.02
C THR A 208 -11.11 -15.16 4.07
N VAL A 209 -10.70 -13.89 3.95
CA VAL A 209 -9.80 -13.22 4.92
C VAL A 209 -10.44 -13.16 6.31
N GLU A 210 -11.73 -12.87 6.42
CA GLU A 210 -12.45 -12.91 7.69
C GLU A 210 -12.37 -14.29 8.36
N HIS A 211 -12.58 -15.35 7.58
CA HIS A 211 -12.47 -16.72 8.11
C HIS A 211 -11.06 -17.08 8.52
N GLU A 212 -10.05 -16.62 7.78
CA GLU A 212 -8.64 -16.81 8.16
C GLU A 212 -8.29 -16.09 9.45
N ILE A 213 -8.72 -14.83 9.62
CA ILE A 213 -8.56 -14.07 10.86
C ILE A 213 -9.17 -14.82 12.05
N LYS A 214 -10.37 -15.36 11.89
CA LYS A 214 -11.04 -16.13 12.97
C LYS A 214 -10.35 -17.44 13.31
N ARG A 215 -9.62 -18.07 12.37
CA ARG A 215 -9.00 -19.41 12.57
C ARG A 215 -7.50 -19.37 12.85
N SER A 216 -6.78 -18.39 12.33
CA SER A 216 -5.32 -18.44 12.16
C SER A 216 -4.53 -17.50 13.08
N ILE A 217 -5.19 -16.74 13.96
CA ILE A 217 -4.48 -15.77 14.79
C ILE A 217 -3.86 -16.47 16.00
N VAL A 218 -2.65 -16.98 15.75
CA VAL A 218 -1.79 -17.66 16.74
C VAL A 218 -0.68 -16.72 17.22
N SER A 219 -0.32 -15.70 16.42
CA SER A 219 0.76 -14.77 16.75
C SER A 219 0.44 -13.31 16.44
N GLU A 220 1.12 -12.40 17.15
CA GLU A 220 1.01 -10.96 16.93
C GLU A 220 1.47 -10.55 15.52
N ASP A 221 2.47 -11.23 14.95
CA ASP A 221 2.95 -10.96 13.59
C ASP A 221 1.89 -11.29 12.53
N THR A 222 1.13 -12.38 12.72
CA THR A 222 0.00 -12.70 11.82
C THR A 222 -1.11 -11.66 11.91
N LEU A 223 -1.41 -11.17 13.12
CA LEU A 223 -2.40 -10.11 13.32
C LEU A 223 -1.98 -8.81 12.61
N ARG A 224 -0.72 -8.40 12.73
CA ARG A 224 -0.21 -7.18 12.05
C ARG A 224 -0.30 -7.30 10.52
N ARG A 225 -0.01 -8.47 9.96
CA ARG A 225 -0.13 -8.72 8.51
C ARG A 225 -1.58 -8.57 8.02
N TYR A 226 -2.54 -9.17 8.73
CA TYR A 226 -3.96 -9.01 8.38
C TYR A 226 -4.46 -7.58 8.57
N GLN A 227 -3.98 -6.89 9.61
CA GLN A 227 -4.31 -5.48 9.82
C GLN A 227 -3.84 -4.62 8.65
N ALA A 228 -2.58 -4.76 8.23
CA ALA A 228 -2.04 -4.02 7.09
C ALA A 228 -2.79 -4.34 5.78
N LEU A 229 -3.15 -5.60 5.55
CA LEU A 229 -3.93 -6.02 4.39
C LEU A 229 -5.32 -5.38 4.36
N ILE A 230 -6.04 -5.38 5.49
CA ILE A 230 -7.38 -4.77 5.58
C ILE A 230 -7.31 -3.26 5.43
N GLU A 231 -6.32 -2.60 6.04
CA GLU A 231 -6.10 -1.16 5.91
C GLU A 231 -5.86 -0.76 4.44
N ASP A 232 -5.06 -1.54 3.70
CA ASP A 232 -4.82 -1.31 2.28
C ASP A 232 -6.09 -1.49 1.44
N ILE A 233 -6.88 -2.54 1.70
CA ILE A 233 -8.17 -2.76 1.02
C ILE A 233 -9.14 -1.58 1.28
N ILE A 234 -9.25 -1.12 2.52
CA ILE A 234 -10.13 0.01 2.88
C ILE A 234 -9.68 1.27 2.14
N HIS A 235 -8.40 1.63 2.20
CA HIS A 235 -7.89 2.81 1.50
C HIS A 235 -8.09 2.74 -0.01
N ARG A 236 -8.02 1.55 -0.59
CA ARG A 236 -8.34 1.36 -2.00
C ARG A 236 -9.83 1.56 -2.29
N LEU A 237 -10.70 0.91 -1.52
CA LEU A 237 -12.16 1.05 -1.67
C LEU A 237 -12.62 2.51 -1.48
N GLU A 238 -12.01 3.26 -0.56
CA GLU A 238 -12.30 4.69 -0.39
C GLU A 238 -11.97 5.51 -1.65
N ARG A 239 -10.78 5.32 -2.23
CA ARG A 239 -10.38 5.99 -3.48
C ARG A 239 -11.29 5.60 -4.64
N GLU A 240 -11.62 4.32 -4.75
CA GLU A 240 -12.52 3.81 -5.77
C GLU A 240 -13.93 4.40 -5.66
N ASN A 241 -14.41 4.64 -4.43
CA ASN A 241 -15.72 5.25 -4.19
C ASN A 241 -15.80 6.67 -4.77
N ASP A 242 -14.71 7.45 -4.70
CA ASP A 242 -14.62 8.77 -5.32
C ASP A 242 -14.69 8.70 -6.86
N GLU A 243 -14.00 7.72 -7.46
CA GLU A 243 -14.06 7.47 -8.91
C GLU A 243 -15.46 7.08 -9.38
N PHE A 244 -16.18 6.26 -8.59
CA PHE A 244 -17.58 5.93 -8.85
C PHE A 244 -18.49 7.16 -8.86
N ASN A 245 -18.26 8.12 -7.93
CA ASN A 245 -19.05 9.34 -7.86
C ASN A 245 -18.87 10.20 -9.13
N GLU A 246 -17.64 10.33 -9.61
CA GLU A 246 -17.34 11.02 -10.87
C GLU A 246 -17.97 10.31 -12.07
N LEU A 247 -17.94 8.97 -12.08
CA LEU A 247 -18.56 8.18 -13.14
C LEU A 247 -20.09 8.31 -13.16
N ARG A 248 -20.73 8.30 -11.99
CA ARG A 248 -22.18 8.56 -11.85
C ARG A 248 -22.56 9.92 -12.38
N LYS A 249 -21.78 10.95 -12.04
CA LYS A 249 -22.00 12.31 -12.52
C LYS A 249 -21.94 12.35 -14.05
N PHE A 250 -20.93 11.72 -14.64
CA PHE A 250 -20.77 11.64 -16.09
C PHE A 250 -21.94 10.91 -16.78
N VAL A 251 -22.39 9.77 -16.24
CA VAL A 251 -23.54 9.04 -16.80
C VAL A 251 -24.82 9.86 -16.71
N ARG A 252 -25.04 10.60 -15.62
CA ARG A 252 -26.18 11.54 -15.49
C ARG A 252 -26.12 12.67 -16.51
N GLU A 253 -24.95 13.31 -16.66
CA GLU A 253 -24.76 14.37 -17.68
C GLU A 253 -25.03 13.83 -19.09
N THR A 254 -24.57 12.62 -19.39
CA THR A 254 -24.87 11.94 -20.67
C THR A 254 -26.37 11.67 -20.82
N GLN A 255 -27.03 11.19 -19.76
CA GLN A 255 -28.47 10.95 -19.76
C GLN A 255 -29.28 12.23 -20.02
N ASP A 256 -28.89 13.35 -19.38
CA ASP A 256 -29.53 14.65 -19.53
C ASP A 256 -29.34 15.21 -20.96
N HIS A 257 -28.15 15.05 -21.54
CA HIS A 257 -27.87 15.44 -22.92
C HIS A 257 -28.80 14.71 -23.91
N TYR A 258 -28.89 13.38 -23.82
CA TYR A 258 -29.77 12.60 -24.68
C TYR A 258 -31.25 12.82 -24.39
N TYR A 259 -31.62 13.20 -23.16
CA TYR A 259 -32.98 13.58 -22.82
C TYR A 259 -33.38 14.90 -23.50
N ALA A 260 -32.48 15.89 -23.55
CA ALA A 260 -32.72 17.15 -24.26
C ALA A 260 -32.83 16.96 -25.77
N GLU A 261 -32.04 16.06 -26.37
CA GLU A 261 -32.10 15.73 -27.80
C GLU A 261 -33.35 14.91 -28.20
N ARG A 262 -34.07 14.35 -27.21
CA ARG A 262 -35.28 13.53 -27.42
C ARG A 262 -36.43 14.31 -28.05
N GLU A 263 -36.50 15.63 -27.88
CA GLU A 263 -37.53 16.46 -28.53
C GLU A 263 -37.37 16.49 -30.06
N HIS A 264 -36.22 16.09 -30.59
CA HIS A 264 -35.90 16.13 -32.02
C HIS A 264 -35.82 14.75 -32.72
N GLN A 265 -35.83 13.63 -31.98
CA GLN A 265 -35.63 12.28 -32.56
C GLN A 265 -36.78 11.30 -32.25
N THR A 266 -37.18 10.51 -33.25
CA THR A 266 -38.29 9.52 -33.15
C THR A 266 -37.86 8.20 -32.48
N ASP A 267 -36.55 7.92 -32.34
CA ASP A 267 -36.05 6.64 -31.84
C ASP A 267 -35.74 6.67 -30.33
N GLN A 268 -36.45 5.87 -29.54
CA GLN A 268 -36.36 5.85 -28.06
C GLN A 268 -35.32 4.86 -27.52
N ARG A 269 -34.71 4.04 -28.39
CA ARG A 269 -33.81 2.94 -27.99
C ARG A 269 -32.53 3.39 -27.27
N PRO A 270 -31.82 4.46 -27.71
CA PRO A 270 -30.59 4.91 -27.05
C PRO A 270 -30.83 5.35 -25.60
N TYR A 271 -31.92 6.10 -25.37
CA TYR A 271 -32.31 6.55 -24.03
C TYR A 271 -32.61 5.37 -23.08
N ALA A 272 -33.32 4.35 -23.57
CA ALA A 272 -33.61 3.16 -22.77
C ALA A 272 -32.33 2.39 -22.38
N LEU A 273 -31.29 2.40 -23.22
CA LEU A 273 -30.00 1.78 -22.92
C LEU A 273 -29.20 2.61 -21.90
N ILE A 274 -29.17 3.93 -22.02
CA ILE A 274 -28.52 4.81 -21.03
C ILE A 274 -29.17 4.66 -19.65
N PHE A 275 -30.50 4.59 -19.61
CA PHE A 275 -31.21 4.35 -18.35
C PHE A 275 -30.80 3.01 -17.70
N LYS A 276 -30.65 1.94 -18.50
CA LYS A 276 -30.16 0.65 -18.01
C LYS A 276 -28.72 0.73 -17.51
N ILE A 277 -27.84 1.46 -18.19
CA ILE A 277 -26.46 1.71 -17.77
C ILE A 277 -26.43 2.45 -16.43
N ALA A 278 -27.24 3.50 -16.27
CA ALA A 278 -27.33 4.24 -15.01
C ALA A 278 -27.79 3.35 -13.84
N LEU A 279 -28.82 2.53 -14.06
CA LEU A 279 -29.31 1.59 -13.05
C LEU A 279 -28.27 0.50 -12.72
N ALA A 280 -27.60 -0.05 -13.72
CA ALA A 280 -26.58 -1.07 -13.52
C ALA A 280 -25.38 -0.50 -12.73
N LEU A 281 -24.94 0.71 -13.07
CA LEU A 281 -23.86 1.41 -12.35
C LEU A 281 -24.24 1.72 -10.90
N GLU A 282 -25.49 2.12 -10.66
CA GLU A 282 -26.04 2.36 -9.32
C GLU A 282 -25.93 1.10 -8.46
N ASN A 283 -26.31 -0.06 -9.00
CA ASN A 283 -26.25 -1.34 -8.31
C ASN A 283 -24.81 -1.74 -7.97
N VAL A 284 -23.88 -1.60 -8.92
CA VAL A 284 -22.46 -1.91 -8.69
C VAL A 284 -21.86 -1.00 -7.62
N HIS A 285 -22.17 0.30 -7.67
CA HIS A 285 -21.73 1.24 -6.64
C HIS A 285 -22.29 0.88 -5.27
N ASN A 286 -23.58 0.54 -5.16
CA ASN A 286 -24.17 0.16 -3.87
C ASN A 286 -23.51 -1.10 -3.30
N ALA A 287 -23.25 -2.11 -4.13
CA ALA A 287 -22.52 -3.31 -3.71
C ALA A 287 -21.09 -2.98 -3.25
N HIS A 288 -20.41 -2.07 -3.94
CA HIS A 288 -19.08 -1.59 -3.57
C HIS A 288 -19.08 -0.81 -2.24
N SER A 289 -20.04 0.09 -2.04
CA SER A 289 -20.19 0.83 -0.77
C SER A 289 -20.55 -0.09 0.39
N GLU A 290 -21.39 -1.12 0.15
CA GLU A 290 -21.67 -2.15 1.15
C GLU A 290 -20.41 -2.93 1.51
N LEU A 291 -19.57 -3.23 0.52
CA LEU A 291 -18.31 -3.92 0.73
C LEU A 291 -17.32 -3.10 1.56
N LEU A 292 -17.22 -1.80 1.31
CA LEU A 292 -16.44 -0.87 2.13
C LEU A 292 -16.92 -0.92 3.59
N PHE A 293 -18.24 -0.86 3.81
CA PHE A 293 -18.81 -0.96 5.15
C PHE A 293 -18.45 -2.29 5.84
N GLN A 294 -18.58 -3.42 5.13
CA GLN A 294 -18.22 -4.74 5.65
C GLN A 294 -16.73 -4.83 6.01
N CYS A 295 -15.84 -4.25 5.19
CA CYS A 295 -14.41 -4.16 5.48
C CYS A 295 -14.11 -3.33 6.73
N THR A 296 -14.75 -2.18 6.89
CA THR A 296 -14.59 -1.34 8.08
C THR A 296 -15.12 -2.04 9.33
N GLU A 297 -16.24 -2.77 9.23
CA GLU A 297 -16.76 -3.57 10.33
C GLU A 297 -15.79 -4.71 10.69
N LEU A 298 -15.25 -5.42 9.70
CA LEU A 298 -14.26 -6.47 9.87
C LEU A 298 -13.00 -5.95 10.61
N GLN A 299 -12.50 -4.78 10.21
CA GLN A 299 -11.36 -4.14 10.85
C GLN A 299 -11.63 -3.86 12.34
N ASN A 300 -12.81 -3.34 12.67
CA ASN A 300 -13.13 -2.95 14.04
C ASN A 300 -13.51 -4.13 14.94
N THR A 301 -14.22 -5.12 14.42
CA THR A 301 -14.77 -6.23 15.20
C THR A 301 -13.84 -7.43 15.24
N ALA A 302 -13.39 -7.92 14.08
CA ALA A 302 -12.63 -9.16 13.99
C ALA A 302 -11.18 -8.98 14.44
N LEU A 303 -10.50 -7.89 14.05
CA LEU A 303 -9.13 -7.64 14.54
C LEU A 303 -9.10 -7.37 16.04
N ARG A 304 -10.13 -6.70 16.58
CA ARG A 304 -10.25 -6.49 18.03
C ARG A 304 -10.48 -7.80 18.77
N ALA A 305 -11.44 -8.61 18.33
CA ALA A 305 -11.72 -9.92 18.92
C ALA A 305 -10.48 -10.83 18.86
N ALA A 306 -9.75 -10.78 17.75
CA ALA A 306 -8.50 -11.52 17.60
C ALA A 306 -7.39 -11.05 18.54
N ARG A 307 -7.22 -9.73 18.72
CA ARG A 307 -6.27 -9.16 19.68
C ARG A 307 -6.60 -9.58 21.11
N GLU A 308 -7.88 -9.52 21.49
CA GLU A 308 -8.36 -9.98 22.80
C GLU A 308 -8.11 -11.49 22.97
N SER A 309 -8.39 -12.31 21.94
CA SER A 309 -8.12 -13.75 21.96
C SER A 309 -6.63 -14.06 22.15
N LEU A 310 -5.72 -13.36 21.46
CA LEU A 310 -4.27 -13.51 21.67
C LEU A 310 -3.87 -13.15 23.10
N TYR A 311 -4.40 -12.05 23.63
CA TYR A 311 -4.11 -11.60 24.99
C TYR A 311 -4.54 -12.64 26.03
N TYR A 312 -5.77 -13.16 25.92
CA TYR A 312 -6.27 -14.20 26.82
C TYR A 312 -5.56 -15.54 26.63
N SER A 313 -5.19 -15.91 25.40
CA SER A 313 -4.38 -17.11 25.16
C SER A 313 -3.00 -16.99 25.81
N GLY A 314 -2.37 -15.81 25.76
CA GLY A 314 -1.11 -15.53 26.44
C GLY A 314 -1.23 -15.59 27.96
N LEU A 315 -2.30 -15.04 28.53
CA LEU A 315 -2.59 -15.12 29.98
C LEU A 315 -2.83 -16.56 30.44
N ASN A 316 -3.56 -17.37 29.67
CA ASN A 316 -3.81 -18.77 30.02
C ASN A 316 -2.56 -19.66 29.89
N ALA A 317 -1.63 -19.29 29.00
CA ALA A 317 -0.35 -19.99 28.85
C ALA A 317 0.64 -19.68 29.99
N PHE A 318 0.47 -18.55 30.68
CA PHE A 318 1.36 -18.11 31.75
C PHE A 318 0.62 -17.93 33.07
N ASN A 319 0.66 -18.94 33.94
CA ASN A 319 0.06 -18.85 35.25
C ASN A 319 1.01 -18.11 36.21
N PHE A 320 0.90 -16.78 36.29
CA PHE A 320 1.78 -15.95 37.12
C PHE A 320 1.85 -16.42 38.58
N ASP A 321 0.72 -16.88 39.13
CA ASP A 321 0.63 -17.36 40.51
C ASP A 321 1.42 -18.66 40.71
N GLN A 322 1.39 -19.56 39.73
CA GLN A 322 2.10 -20.83 39.81
C GLN A 322 3.57 -20.71 39.39
N ASP A 323 3.88 -20.01 38.30
CA ASP A 323 5.21 -20.06 37.69
C ASP A 323 6.17 -19.03 38.29
N ILE A 324 5.66 -17.88 38.76
CA ILE A 324 6.46 -16.83 39.39
C ILE A 324 6.24 -16.81 40.90
N VAL A 325 4.99 -16.63 41.35
CA VAL A 325 4.70 -16.40 42.78
C VAL A 325 5.03 -17.63 43.61
N SER A 326 4.63 -18.82 43.16
CA SER A 326 4.95 -20.05 43.92
C SER A 326 6.46 -20.29 44.03
N TYR A 327 7.24 -19.99 42.98
CA TYR A 327 8.70 -20.12 43.00
C TYR A 327 9.34 -19.10 43.94
N LEU A 328 8.90 -17.84 43.89
CA LEU A 328 9.38 -16.76 44.77
C LEU A 328 9.07 -17.02 46.25
N VAL A 329 7.93 -17.64 46.55
CA VAL A 329 7.51 -17.94 47.93
C VAL A 329 8.13 -19.24 48.45
N SER A 330 8.26 -20.27 47.60
CA SER A 330 8.81 -21.58 47.99
C SER A 330 10.33 -21.59 48.09
N THR A 331 11.03 -20.80 47.27
CA THR A 331 12.47 -20.61 47.35
C THR A 331 12.79 -19.16 47.69
N PRO A 332 13.22 -18.83 48.93
CA PRO A 332 13.59 -17.47 49.28
C PRO A 332 14.83 -17.07 48.48
N LEU A 333 14.63 -16.31 47.40
CA LEU A 333 15.71 -15.73 46.63
C LEU A 333 16.50 -14.74 47.50
N PRO A 334 17.81 -14.57 47.25
CA PRO A 334 18.60 -13.50 47.84
C PRO A 334 17.91 -12.14 47.64
N THR A 335 17.95 -11.27 48.65
CA THR A 335 17.21 -10.00 48.70
C THR A 335 17.50 -9.08 47.52
N GLU A 336 18.72 -9.12 46.99
CA GLU A 336 19.12 -8.36 45.79
C GLU A 336 18.44 -8.86 44.51
N ALA A 337 18.32 -10.18 44.34
CA ALA A 337 17.63 -10.78 43.20
C ALA A 337 16.12 -10.54 43.29
N LEU A 338 15.54 -10.65 44.49
CA LEU A 338 14.13 -10.34 44.73
C LEU A 338 13.82 -8.86 44.41
N ARG A 339 14.71 -7.94 44.78
CA ARG A 339 14.57 -6.52 44.44
C ARG A 339 14.53 -6.30 42.92
N ALA A 340 15.36 -7.01 42.16
CA ALA A 340 15.37 -6.91 40.70
C ALA A 340 14.05 -7.43 40.08
N VAL A 341 13.48 -8.51 40.62
CA VAL A 341 12.21 -9.08 40.14
C VAL A 341 11.01 -8.21 40.50
N VAL A 342 11.01 -7.60 41.69
CA VAL A 342 9.88 -6.79 42.20
C VAL A 342 9.94 -5.33 41.75
N ALA A 343 11.12 -4.80 41.41
CA ALA A 343 11.31 -3.40 40.98
C ALA A 343 10.37 -2.90 39.86
N PRO A 344 10.05 -3.68 38.81
CA PRO A 344 9.13 -3.24 37.75
C PRO A 344 7.69 -3.04 38.24
N PHE A 345 7.31 -3.71 39.33
CA PHE A 345 5.96 -3.68 39.90
C PHE A 345 5.82 -2.66 41.03
N LEU A 346 6.93 -2.09 41.51
CA LEU A 346 6.91 -1.02 42.50
C LEU A 346 6.64 0.31 41.78
N PRO A 347 5.61 1.07 42.18
CA PRO A 347 5.41 2.39 41.63
C PRO A 347 6.64 3.25 41.95
N LEU A 348 7.13 3.99 40.95
CA LEU A 348 8.15 5.02 41.17
C LEU A 348 7.65 5.99 42.24
N GLU A 349 8.49 6.27 43.23
CA GLU A 349 8.17 7.19 44.31
C GLU A 349 7.95 8.60 43.72
N GLN A 350 6.68 8.95 43.51
CA GLN A 350 6.30 10.26 42.99
C GLN A 350 6.33 11.26 44.15
N VAL A 351 7.46 11.93 44.32
CA VAL A 351 7.54 13.09 45.22
C VAL A 351 6.82 14.25 44.54
N GLN A 352 5.69 14.69 45.10
CA GLN A 352 5.05 15.93 44.66
C GLN A 352 5.98 17.11 44.96
N THR A 353 6.74 17.52 43.96
CA THR A 353 7.59 18.70 44.03
C THR A 353 6.96 19.82 43.22
N TRP A 354 6.97 21.02 43.80
CA TRP A 354 6.53 22.21 43.09
C TRP A 354 7.60 22.58 42.06
N SER A 355 7.26 22.50 40.77
CA SER A 355 8.20 22.84 39.70
C SER A 355 8.47 24.34 39.72
N LEU A 356 9.72 24.78 39.86
CA LEU A 356 10.06 26.21 39.84
C LEU A 356 9.64 26.91 38.52
N LEU A 357 9.42 26.15 37.45
CA LEU A 357 8.95 26.65 36.16
C LEU A 357 7.47 27.09 36.19
N THR A 358 6.68 26.69 37.19
CA THR A 358 5.31 27.22 37.36
C THR A 358 5.29 28.72 37.64
N VAL A 359 6.39 29.32 38.09
CA VAL A 359 6.51 30.79 38.25
C VAL A 359 6.42 31.52 36.91
N PHE A 360 6.88 30.88 35.82
CA PHE A 360 6.82 31.43 34.46
C PHE A 360 5.59 30.96 33.69
N ALA A 361 4.75 30.10 34.27
CA ALA A 361 3.48 29.75 33.66
C ALA A 361 2.64 31.01 33.49
N LYS A 362 1.90 31.09 32.38
CA LYS A 362 1.02 32.21 32.06
C LYS A 362 0.05 32.41 33.23
N GLN A 363 0.31 33.43 34.04
CA GLN A 363 -0.58 33.78 35.13
C GLN A 363 -1.90 34.27 34.50
N PRO A 364 -3.06 33.73 34.91
CA PRO A 364 -4.32 34.29 34.47
C PRO A 364 -4.35 35.76 34.91
N LEU A 365 -4.41 36.68 33.95
CA LEU A 365 -4.71 38.07 34.24
C LEU A 365 -6.14 38.09 34.78
N MET A 366 -6.27 38.19 36.10
CA MET A 366 -7.56 38.34 36.74
C MET A 366 -8.15 39.66 36.23
N ASN A 367 -9.15 39.60 35.36
CA ASN A 367 -9.99 40.75 35.08
C ASN A 367 -10.58 41.18 36.43
N ARG A 368 -10.35 42.43 36.81
CA ARG A 368 -10.57 42.96 38.16
C ARG A 368 -12.04 43.00 38.60
N GLU A 369 -12.95 42.42 37.83
CA GLU A 369 -14.40 42.49 38.05
C GLU A 369 -15.07 41.18 38.44
N GLU A 370 -14.36 40.03 38.47
CA GLU A 370 -14.96 38.79 38.96
C GLU A 370 -14.04 38.02 39.91
N GLY A 371 -14.43 38.02 41.19
CA GLY A 371 -14.11 36.94 42.11
C GLY A 371 -13.21 37.30 43.28
N GLU A 372 -13.78 37.95 44.29
CA GLU A 372 -13.37 37.72 45.68
C GLU A 372 -13.38 36.21 45.95
N ARG A 373 -12.20 35.62 46.18
CA ARG A 373 -12.02 34.43 47.02
C ARG A 373 -10.53 34.28 47.39
N ASN A 374 -10.21 34.86 48.53
CA ASN A 374 -9.23 34.41 49.51
C ASN A 374 -7.91 33.83 48.99
N VAL A 375 -6.92 34.70 48.80
CA VAL A 375 -5.57 34.42 49.31
C VAL A 375 -5.07 35.71 49.95
N THR A 376 -4.90 35.68 51.27
CA THR A 376 -4.19 36.68 52.06
C THR A 376 -2.81 36.95 51.44
N SER A 377 -2.66 38.06 50.74
CA SER A 377 -1.35 38.59 50.37
C SER A 377 -0.71 39.23 51.60
N PRO A 378 0.47 38.78 52.07
CA PRO A 378 1.25 39.55 53.00
C PRO A 378 1.90 40.71 52.25
N MET A 379 1.83 41.89 52.87
CA MET A 379 2.73 43.02 52.69
C MET A 379 2.36 43.99 51.55
N GLU A 380 1.49 44.93 51.92
CA GLU A 380 1.50 46.28 51.37
C GLU A 380 2.89 46.89 51.61
N ILE A 381 3.63 47.16 50.54
CA ILE A 381 4.69 48.18 50.57
C ILE A 381 4.16 49.37 49.79
N MET A 382 3.84 50.43 50.55
CA MET A 382 3.57 51.75 50.04
C MET A 382 4.79 52.30 49.29
N GLY A 383 4.57 52.95 48.14
CA GLY A 383 5.51 53.94 47.63
C GLY A 383 5.64 53.98 46.10
N GLU A 384 4.96 54.97 45.51
CA GLU A 384 5.18 55.58 44.18
C GLU A 384 5.07 54.71 42.92
N LYS A 385 4.40 55.31 41.91
CA LYS A 385 4.16 54.75 40.58
C LYS A 385 5.47 54.52 39.82
N ALA A 386 6.12 53.39 40.07
CA ALA A 386 7.17 52.88 39.18
C ALA A 386 6.52 52.31 37.92
N SER A 387 7.11 52.59 36.76
CA SER A 387 6.63 52.09 35.47
C SER A 387 6.67 50.55 35.46
N GLU A 388 5.75 49.88 34.74
CA GLU A 388 5.72 48.40 34.67
C GLU A 388 7.06 47.77 34.27
N SER A 389 7.89 48.50 33.51
CA SER A 389 9.26 48.11 33.15
C SER A 389 10.21 48.06 34.36
N ASP A 390 10.11 49.00 35.29
CA ASP A 390 10.98 49.05 36.48
C ASP A 390 10.63 47.92 37.46
N PHE A 391 9.34 47.58 37.56
CA PHE A 391 8.86 46.47 38.39
C PHE A 391 9.34 45.11 37.87
N LEU A 392 9.33 44.91 36.55
CA LEU A 392 9.87 43.70 35.92
C LEU A 392 11.39 43.59 36.10
N ALA A 393 12.13 44.70 35.96
CA ALA A 393 13.57 44.73 36.19
C ALA A 393 13.92 44.37 37.65
N LEU A 394 13.19 44.93 38.62
CA LEU A 394 13.35 44.60 40.04
C LEU A 394 13.05 43.12 40.33
N ARG A 395 12.01 42.52 39.73
CA ARG A 395 11.72 41.09 39.89
C ARG A 395 12.83 40.20 39.33
N VAL A 396 13.41 40.56 38.19
CA VAL A 396 14.53 39.80 37.61
C VAL A 396 15.73 39.83 38.56
N ILE A 397 16.06 41.00 39.14
CA ILE A 397 17.18 41.16 40.07
C ILE A 397 16.94 40.41 41.40
N HIS A 398 15.74 40.49 41.95
CA HIS A 398 15.37 39.73 43.14
C HIS A 398 15.37 38.21 42.87
N PHE A 399 15.00 37.78 41.67
CA PHE A 399 15.01 36.37 41.31
C PHE A 399 16.44 35.83 41.10
N THR A 400 17.34 36.59 40.45
CA THR A 400 18.75 36.19 40.32
C THR A 400 19.43 36.10 41.67
N SER A 401 19.20 37.06 42.58
CA SER A 401 19.77 36.99 43.93
C SER A 401 19.25 35.79 44.75
N ILE A 402 17.97 35.42 44.62
CA ILE A 402 17.41 34.22 45.26
C ILE A 402 18.01 32.94 44.64
N LEU A 403 18.19 32.89 43.33
CA LEU A 403 18.82 31.75 42.65
C LEU A 403 20.29 31.60 43.02
N GLU A 404 21.03 32.71 43.15
CA GLU A 404 22.41 32.70 43.64
C GLU A 404 22.49 32.18 45.08
N ALA A 405 21.61 32.65 45.97
CA ALA A 405 21.53 32.15 47.34
C ALA A 405 21.18 30.66 47.42
N LEU A 406 20.22 30.19 46.60
CA LEU A 406 19.84 28.77 46.54
C LEU A 406 20.93 27.89 45.91
N SER A 407 21.66 28.39 44.91
CA SER A 407 22.79 27.69 44.32
C SER A 407 23.94 27.52 45.31
N GLY A 408 24.19 28.53 46.15
CA GLY A 408 25.14 28.45 47.27
C GLY A 408 24.76 27.37 48.28
N ILE A 409 23.47 27.25 48.62
CA ILE A 409 22.97 26.20 49.52
C ILE A 409 23.13 24.81 48.90
N PHE A 410 22.86 24.65 47.60
CA PHE A 410 23.02 23.38 46.90
C PHE A 410 24.48 22.93 46.80
N ILE A 411 25.43 23.85 46.61
CA ILE A 411 26.87 23.56 46.59
C ILE A 411 27.33 23.12 48.00
N THR A 412 26.80 23.74 49.05
CA THR A 412 27.14 23.41 50.45
C THR A 412 26.60 22.04 50.88
N ILE A 413 25.44 21.61 50.37
CA ILE A 413 24.87 20.29 50.65
C ILE A 413 25.66 19.18 49.92
N ARG A 414 26.22 19.47 48.74
CA ARG A 414 27.02 18.51 47.98
C ARG A 414 28.40 18.26 48.60
N SER A 415 28.98 19.22 49.32
CA SER A 415 30.29 19.08 49.99
C SER A 415 30.23 18.38 51.35
N LYS A 416 29.04 18.07 51.88
CA LYS A 416 28.85 17.44 53.21
C LYS A 416 28.41 15.98 53.20
N ARG A 417 28.37 15.32 52.04
CA ARG A 417 28.21 13.85 52.00
C ARG A 417 29.59 13.18 51.96
N PRO A 418 30.04 12.51 53.03
CA PRO A 418 31.12 11.53 52.88
C PRO A 418 30.59 10.35 52.05
N TYR A 419 31.48 9.75 51.26
CA TYR A 419 31.21 8.54 50.48
C TYR A 419 30.67 7.39 51.34
#